data_AF-A0A0Q5LUQ4-F1
#
_entry.id   AF-A0A0Q5LUQ4-F1
#
_cell.length_a   1.000
_cell.length_b   1.000
_cell.length_c   1.000
_cell.angle_alpha   90.00
_cell.angle_beta   90.00
_cell.angle_gamma   90.00
#
_symmetry.space_group_name_H-M   'P 1'
#
loop_
_entity.id
_entity.type
_entity.pdbx_description
1 polymer ?
#
loop_
_entity_poly.entity_id
_entity_poly.type
_entity_poly.pdbx_seq_one_letter_code
_entity_poly.pdbx_strand_id
1 'polypeptide(L)'
;MSSPLEYLNADGADEADFEQPMRELFAYRDGDHWRDGIVTGVKRGSDGRAHVQFDGRMWVTTDDIRESTHYIAVLLNPDSTVYAEVITGYHDGAPAELIRDIDLVDGGTNVGTEWRPLDEQAVGTRVRYRYTGTAELEAAEA
;
A
#
# COMPACT_ATOMS: atom_id res chain seq x y z
N MET A 1 20.87 -0.22 -6.46
CA MET A 1 19.65 0.43 -6.97
C MET A 1 19.56 1.77 -6.28
N SER A 2 19.32 2.84 -7.04
CA SER A 2 19.01 4.17 -6.50
C SER A 2 17.62 4.16 -5.87
N SER A 3 17.40 5.07 -4.90
CA SER A 3 16.09 5.25 -4.29
C SER A 3 15.07 5.75 -5.31
N PRO A 4 13.81 5.28 -5.28
CA PRO A 4 12.76 5.79 -6.16
C PRO A 4 12.44 7.27 -5.89
N LEU A 5 12.86 7.80 -4.72
CA LEU A 5 12.61 9.18 -4.29
C LEU A 5 13.87 10.06 -4.35
N GLU A 6 14.93 9.61 -5.02
CA GLU A 6 16.20 10.36 -5.12
C GLU A 6 16.01 11.73 -5.82
N TYR A 7 15.05 11.84 -6.74
CA TYR A 7 14.72 13.09 -7.45
C TYR A 7 14.36 14.24 -6.49
N LEU A 8 13.85 13.93 -5.29
CA LEU A 8 13.55 14.94 -4.27
C LEU A 8 14.79 15.70 -3.80
N ASN A 9 15.99 15.15 -3.98
CA ASN A 9 17.26 15.81 -3.66
C ASN A 9 17.73 16.79 -4.74
N ALA A 10 17.06 16.87 -5.90
CA ALA A 10 17.44 17.80 -6.95
C ALA A 10 17.32 19.26 -6.47
N ASP A 11 18.22 20.13 -6.95
CA ASP A 11 18.22 21.56 -6.62
C ASP A 11 16.93 22.29 -7.06
N GLY A 12 16.23 21.74 -8.06
CA GLY A 12 14.97 22.26 -8.58
C GLY A 12 13.71 21.61 -7.99
N ALA A 13 13.84 20.67 -7.05
CA ALA A 13 12.67 20.00 -6.47
C ALA A 13 11.80 21.00 -5.70
N ASP A 14 10.52 21.02 -6.01
CA ASP A 14 9.56 21.99 -5.47
C ASP A 14 8.43 21.34 -4.63
N GLU A 15 7.42 22.14 -4.28
CA GLU A 15 6.29 21.68 -3.49
C GLU A 15 5.49 20.58 -4.21
N ALA A 16 5.34 20.65 -5.53
CA ALA A 16 4.62 19.63 -6.30
C ALA A 16 5.39 18.30 -6.29
N ASP A 17 6.72 18.34 -6.39
CA ASP A 17 7.56 17.16 -6.25
C ASP A 17 7.42 16.52 -4.87
N PHE A 18 7.28 17.35 -3.82
CA PHE A 18 7.14 16.89 -2.43
C PHE A 18 5.75 16.33 -2.13
N GLU A 19 4.72 16.82 -2.82
CA GLU A 19 3.35 16.30 -2.76
C GLU A 19 3.18 15.01 -3.55
N GLN A 20 3.93 14.81 -4.64
CA GLN A 20 3.80 13.65 -5.51
C GLN A 20 3.86 12.29 -4.79
N PRO A 21 4.81 12.02 -3.86
CA PRO A 21 4.85 10.73 -3.18
C PRO A 21 3.82 10.63 -2.05
N MET A 22 3.06 11.69 -1.73
CA MET A 22 2.09 11.64 -0.64
C MET A 22 1.09 10.51 -0.85
N ARG A 23 0.83 9.78 0.24
CA ARG A 23 -0.06 8.62 0.31
C ARG A 23 0.45 7.39 -0.43
N GLU A 24 1.56 7.45 -1.15
CA GLU A 24 2.12 6.28 -1.82
C GLU A 24 2.81 5.33 -0.84
N LEU A 25 2.85 4.04 -1.20
CA LEU A 25 3.49 2.99 -0.45
C LEU A 25 4.95 2.81 -0.89
N PHE A 26 5.88 2.88 0.04
CA PHE A 26 7.27 2.49 -0.19
C PHE A 26 7.76 1.62 0.96
N ALA A 27 8.92 1.00 0.77
CA ALA A 27 9.64 0.35 1.86
C ALA A 27 10.76 1.27 2.35
N TYR A 28 10.83 1.48 3.67
CA TYR A 28 11.90 2.24 4.33
C TYR A 28 12.74 1.35 5.25
N ARG A 29 13.98 1.75 5.49
CA ARG A 29 14.90 1.06 6.40
C ARG A 29 14.61 1.46 7.86
N ASP A 30 14.23 0.49 8.68
CA ASP A 30 14.10 0.63 10.14
C ASP A 30 15.08 -0.34 10.83
N GLY A 31 16.23 0.19 11.21
CA GLY A 31 17.37 -0.60 11.68
C GLY A 31 17.85 -1.58 10.61
N ASP A 32 17.76 -2.89 10.90
CA ASP A 32 18.18 -3.94 9.97
C ASP A 32 17.06 -4.47 9.06
N HIS A 33 15.84 -3.96 9.22
CA HIS A 33 14.67 -4.44 8.50
C HIS A 33 14.14 -3.40 7.52
N TRP A 34 13.56 -3.89 6.44
CA TRP A 34 12.74 -3.06 5.54
C TRP A 34 11.29 -3.19 5.96
N ARG A 35 10.59 -2.07 6.07
CA ARG A 35 9.18 -2.00 6.44
C ARG A 35 8.43 -1.21 5.40
N ASP A 36 7.23 -1.67 5.05
CA ASP A 36 6.34 -0.88 4.24
C ASP A 36 5.72 0.24 5.07
N GLY A 37 5.53 1.38 4.45
CA GLY A 37 4.87 2.52 5.05
C GLY A 37 4.28 3.43 4.00
N ILE A 38 3.24 4.16 4.40
CA ILE A 38 2.60 5.17 3.58
C ILE A 38 3.30 6.50 3.82
N VAL A 39 3.69 7.16 2.74
CA VAL A 39 4.31 8.49 2.85
C VAL A 39 3.26 9.51 3.30
N THR A 40 3.56 10.23 4.38
CA THR A 40 2.67 11.24 4.98
C THR A 40 3.24 12.65 5.01
N GLY A 41 4.51 12.82 4.62
CA GLY A 41 5.15 14.13 4.57
C GLY A 41 6.50 14.08 3.89
N VAL A 42 6.91 15.18 3.26
CA VAL A 42 8.25 15.39 2.71
C VAL A 42 8.73 16.76 3.16
N LYS A 43 10.02 16.89 3.49
CA LYS A 43 10.64 18.19 3.80
C LYS A 43 12.11 18.21 3.41
N ARG A 44 12.66 19.41 3.25
CA ARG A 44 14.11 19.61 3.18
C ARG A 44 14.70 19.59 4.59
N GLY A 45 15.66 18.71 4.82
CA GLY A 45 16.44 18.62 6.06
C GLY A 45 17.49 19.73 6.16
N SER A 46 18.00 19.96 7.37
CA SER A 46 19.10 20.91 7.60
C SER A 46 20.44 20.45 7.00
N ASP A 47 20.54 19.17 6.64
CA ASP A 47 21.68 18.58 5.93
C ASP A 47 21.57 18.74 4.40
N GLY A 48 20.55 19.47 3.92
CA GLY A 48 20.32 19.72 2.50
C GLY A 48 19.63 18.57 1.77
N ARG A 49 19.33 17.44 2.43
CA ARG A 49 18.67 16.28 1.83
C ARG A 49 17.17 16.26 2.08
N ALA A 50 16.40 15.67 1.17
CA ALA A 50 14.99 15.41 1.37
C ALA A 50 14.81 14.32 2.45
N HIS A 51 13.89 14.59 3.37
CA HIS A 51 13.43 13.65 4.38
C HIS A 51 11.97 13.31 4.11
N VAL A 52 11.65 12.03 4.19
CA VAL A 52 10.31 11.49 3.91
C VAL A 52 9.75 10.90 5.20
N GLN A 53 8.52 11.27 5.54
CA GLN A 53 7.81 10.75 6.68
C GLN A 53 6.96 9.56 6.28
N PHE A 54 7.05 8.47 7.04
CA PHE A 54 6.21 7.29 6.92
C PHE A 54 5.23 7.16 8.09
N ASP A 55 3.98 6.84 7.76
CA ASP A 55 2.87 6.56 8.68
C ASP A 55 2.64 7.63 9.76
N GLY A 56 3.03 8.88 9.49
CA GLY A 56 2.96 10.00 10.42
C GLY A 56 3.96 9.92 11.58
N ARG A 57 4.93 9.01 11.55
CA ARG A 57 5.77 8.68 12.72
C ARG A 57 7.26 8.86 12.46
N MET A 58 7.80 8.21 11.44
CA MET A 58 9.24 8.11 11.22
C MET A 58 9.66 8.97 10.05
N TRP A 59 10.76 9.73 10.22
CA TRP A 59 11.41 10.46 9.13
C TRP A 59 12.69 9.76 8.74
N VAL A 60 12.86 9.46 7.46
CA VAL A 60 14.07 8.84 6.90
C VAL A 60 14.61 9.68 5.73
N THR A 61 15.88 9.52 5.40
CA THR A 61 16.44 10.10 4.18
C THR A 61 16.07 9.25 2.97
N THR A 62 16.09 9.85 1.78
CA THR A 62 15.73 9.11 0.55
C THR A 62 16.63 7.92 0.28
N ASP A 63 17.90 7.94 0.72
CA ASP A 63 18.86 6.83 0.63
C ASP A 63 18.36 5.54 1.30
N ASP A 64 17.48 5.68 2.30
CA ASP A 64 16.91 4.59 3.11
C ASP A 64 15.52 4.15 2.61
N ILE A 65 15.19 4.41 1.34
CA ILE A 65 13.88 4.13 0.73
C ILE A 65 14.06 3.31 -0.54
N ARG A 66 13.15 2.36 -0.77
CA ARG A 66 13.04 1.57 -2.00
C ARG A 66 11.58 1.31 -2.38
N GLU A 67 11.35 0.83 -3.60
CA GLU A 67 10.03 0.36 -4.02
C GLU A 67 9.55 -0.76 -3.09
N SER A 68 8.27 -0.68 -2.71
CA SER A 68 7.64 -1.76 -1.95
C SER A 68 7.42 -2.98 -2.85
N THR A 69 7.54 -4.17 -2.27
CA THR A 69 7.10 -5.43 -2.91
C THR A 69 5.62 -5.70 -2.64
N HIS A 70 4.92 -4.74 -2.06
CA HIS A 70 3.51 -4.75 -1.75
C HIS A 70 2.81 -3.58 -2.43
N TYR A 71 1.49 -3.60 -2.39
CA TYR A 71 0.62 -2.53 -2.86
C TYR A 71 -0.54 -2.34 -1.89
N ILE A 72 -1.27 -1.24 -2.06
CA ILE A 72 -2.47 -0.96 -1.28
C ILE A 72 -3.69 -1.45 -2.07
N ALA A 73 -4.33 -2.52 -1.61
CA ALA A 73 -5.62 -2.95 -2.10
C ALA A 73 -6.72 -2.10 -1.44
N VAL A 74 -7.42 -1.33 -2.27
CA VAL A 74 -8.59 -0.53 -1.85
C VAL A 74 -9.84 -1.37 -2.10
N LEU A 75 -10.40 -1.93 -1.04
CA LEU A 75 -11.58 -2.79 -1.09
C LEU A 75 -12.83 -1.92 -1.09
N LEU A 76 -13.67 -2.07 -2.09
CA LEU A 76 -14.88 -1.26 -2.28
C LEU A 76 -16.14 -2.10 -2.09
N ASN A 77 -17.13 -1.49 -1.43
CA ASN A 77 -18.50 -1.98 -1.40
C ASN A 77 -19.16 -1.89 -2.79
N PRO A 78 -20.32 -2.56 -3.01
CA PRO A 78 -21.07 -2.44 -4.26
C PRO A 78 -21.36 -0.98 -4.67
N ASP A 79 -21.65 -0.12 -3.70
CA ASP A 79 -21.94 1.32 -3.90
C ASP A 79 -20.69 2.20 -4.11
N SER A 80 -19.49 1.60 -4.20
CA SER A 80 -18.19 2.27 -4.34
C SER A 80 -17.67 2.99 -3.10
N THR A 81 -18.34 2.88 -1.95
CA THR A 81 -17.73 3.32 -0.68
C THR A 81 -16.55 2.41 -0.32
N VAL A 82 -15.52 2.99 0.32
CA VAL A 82 -14.35 2.23 0.76
C VAL A 82 -14.75 1.37 1.95
N TYR A 83 -14.59 0.06 1.83
CA TYR A 83 -14.72 -0.90 2.90
C TYR A 83 -13.46 -0.90 3.77
N ALA A 84 -12.29 -1.10 3.13
CA ALA A 84 -10.99 -1.11 3.78
C ALA A 84 -9.86 -0.79 2.78
N GLU A 85 -8.72 -0.34 3.30
CA GLU A 85 -7.44 -0.34 2.59
C GLU A 85 -6.50 -1.32 3.28
N VAL A 86 -5.94 -2.27 2.54
CA VAL A 86 -5.05 -3.30 3.07
C VAL A 86 -3.76 -3.35 2.27
N ILE A 87 -2.63 -3.47 2.95
CA ILE A 87 -1.32 -3.67 2.31
C ILE A 87 -1.19 -5.17 2.01
N THR A 88 -0.95 -5.52 0.76
CA THR A 88 -0.83 -6.92 0.31
C THR A 88 0.26 -7.10 -0.73
N GLY A 89 0.77 -8.33 -0.86
CA GLY A 89 1.92 -8.65 -1.71
C GLY A 89 1.55 -8.79 -3.18
N TYR A 90 2.48 -8.43 -4.06
CA TYR A 90 2.39 -8.83 -5.47
C TYR A 90 2.61 -10.34 -5.61
N HIS A 91 1.83 -10.99 -6.48
CA HIS A 91 2.04 -12.37 -6.92
C HIS A 91 2.58 -12.36 -8.34
N ASP A 92 3.79 -12.89 -8.55
CA ASP A 92 4.50 -12.88 -9.85
C ASP A 92 4.59 -11.48 -10.50
N GLY A 93 4.72 -10.44 -9.67
CA GLY A 93 4.80 -9.04 -10.11
C GLY A 93 3.45 -8.41 -10.46
N ALA A 94 2.33 -9.10 -10.24
CA ALA A 94 0.98 -8.61 -10.48
C ALA A 94 0.14 -8.54 -9.20
N PRO A 95 -0.82 -7.60 -9.09
CA PRO A 95 -1.82 -7.61 -8.02
C PRO A 95 -2.61 -8.91 -8.03
N ALA A 96 -3.11 -9.34 -6.87
CA ALA A 96 -3.92 -10.54 -6.77
C ALA A 96 -5.17 -10.47 -7.66
N GLU A 97 -5.54 -11.55 -8.32
CA GLU A 97 -6.78 -11.63 -9.12
C GLU A 97 -8.05 -11.72 -8.25
N LEU A 98 -7.89 -12.07 -6.97
CA LEU A 98 -8.95 -12.24 -5.99
C LEU A 98 -8.40 -11.98 -4.58
N ILE A 99 -9.10 -11.16 -3.81
CA ILE A 99 -8.85 -11.00 -2.37
C ILE A 99 -10.03 -11.61 -1.62
N ARG A 100 -9.71 -12.38 -0.57
CA ARG A 100 -10.69 -12.99 0.33
C ARG A 100 -10.46 -12.50 1.75
N ASP A 101 -11.53 -12.06 2.39
CA ASP A 101 -11.55 -11.80 3.83
C ASP A 101 -12.46 -12.83 4.49
N ILE A 102 -11.94 -13.58 5.45
CA ILE A 102 -12.61 -14.74 6.03
C ILE A 102 -12.97 -14.39 7.47
N ASP A 103 -14.26 -14.44 7.77
CA ASP A 103 -14.75 -14.29 9.14
C ASP A 103 -15.50 -15.55 9.61
N LEU A 104 -15.52 -15.76 10.92
CA LEU A 104 -16.22 -16.85 11.59
C LEU A 104 -17.59 -16.36 12.04
N VAL A 105 -18.63 -16.87 11.40
CA VAL A 105 -20.02 -16.59 11.77
C VAL A 105 -20.55 -17.73 12.64
N ASP A 106 -21.27 -17.37 13.71
CA ASP A 106 -21.96 -18.28 14.64
C ASP A 106 -21.10 -19.44 15.20
N GLY A 107 -19.80 -19.21 15.37
CA GLY A 107 -18.89 -20.12 16.07
C GLY A 107 -18.54 -21.41 15.33
N GLY A 108 -18.85 -21.51 14.03
CA GLY A 108 -18.54 -22.71 13.25
C GLY A 108 -18.60 -22.58 11.73
N THR A 109 -19.12 -21.47 11.19
CA THR A 109 -19.24 -21.28 9.74
C THR A 109 -18.26 -20.22 9.26
N ASN A 110 -17.35 -20.58 8.36
CA ASN A 110 -16.49 -19.61 7.69
C ASN A 110 -17.26 -18.94 6.56
N VAL A 111 -17.39 -17.62 6.62
CA VAL A 111 -17.92 -16.81 5.51
C VAL A 111 -16.76 -16.01 4.93
N GLY A 112 -16.47 -16.28 3.67
CA GLY A 112 -15.50 -15.54 2.87
C GLY A 112 -16.19 -14.41 2.13
N THR A 113 -15.69 -13.20 2.25
CA THR A 113 -16.08 -12.08 1.39
C THR A 113 -15.07 -11.97 0.25
N GLU A 114 -15.53 -11.78 -0.98
CA GLU A 114 -14.68 -11.81 -2.17
C GLU A 114 -14.63 -10.47 -2.89
N TRP A 115 -13.41 -10.02 -3.23
CA TRP A 115 -13.20 -8.83 -4.05
C TRP A 115 -12.32 -9.12 -5.27
N ARG A 116 -12.73 -8.59 -6.43
CA ARG A 116 -11.99 -8.69 -7.70
C ARG A 116 -11.47 -7.33 -8.16
N PRO A 117 -10.30 -7.27 -8.82
CA PRO A 117 -9.76 -6.00 -9.31
C PRO A 117 -10.72 -5.39 -10.32
N LEU A 118 -10.85 -4.06 -10.28
CA LEU A 118 -11.53 -3.31 -11.33
C LEU A 118 -10.65 -3.26 -12.58
N ASP A 119 -11.25 -3.31 -13.76
CA ASP A 119 -10.57 -3.07 -15.04
C ASP A 119 -10.31 -1.56 -15.22
N GLU A 120 -9.42 -1.03 -14.40
CA GLU A 120 -8.99 0.36 -14.40
C GLU A 120 -7.47 0.45 -14.16
N GLN A 121 -6.86 1.52 -14.65
CA GLN A 121 -5.44 1.76 -14.40
C GLN A 121 -5.21 2.05 -12.92
N ALA A 122 -4.23 1.39 -12.32
CA ALA A 122 -3.80 1.69 -10.95
C ALA A 122 -3.34 3.15 -10.84
N VAL A 123 -3.67 3.79 -9.71
CA VAL A 123 -3.20 5.13 -9.39
C VAL A 123 -2.10 4.98 -8.35
N GLY A 124 -0.86 5.16 -8.80
CA GLY A 124 0.33 4.89 -7.97
C GLY A 124 0.35 3.44 -7.50
N THR A 125 0.50 3.26 -6.20
CA THR A 125 0.55 1.97 -5.49
C THR A 125 -0.82 1.44 -5.07
N ARG A 126 -1.91 2.12 -5.43
CA ARG A 126 -3.29 1.70 -5.11
C ARG A 126 -3.94 0.96 -6.26
N VAL A 127 -4.47 -0.21 -5.92
CA VAL A 127 -5.26 -1.04 -6.83
C VAL A 127 -6.65 -1.21 -6.21
N ARG A 128 -7.69 -0.90 -6.98
CA ARG A 128 -9.07 -0.91 -6.49
C ARG A 128 -9.73 -2.25 -6.80
N TYR A 129 -10.43 -2.79 -5.80
CA TYR A 129 -11.14 -4.04 -5.90
C TYR A 129 -12.61 -3.85 -5.55
N ARG A 130 -13.50 -4.50 -6.30
CA ARG A 130 -14.94 -4.46 -6.09
C ARG A 130 -15.40 -5.72 -5.37
N TYR A 131 -16.23 -5.54 -4.34
CA TYR A 131 -16.99 -6.63 -3.74
C TYR A 131 -17.78 -7.39 -4.80
N THR A 132 -17.68 -8.72 -4.77
CA THR A 132 -18.35 -9.61 -5.72
C THR A 132 -19.30 -10.62 -5.08
N GLY A 133 -19.25 -10.80 -3.76
CA GLY A 133 -20.17 -11.67 -3.04
C GLY A 133 -19.59 -12.20 -1.74
N THR A 134 -20.42 -12.99 -1.05
CA THR A 134 -20.01 -13.87 0.05
C THR A 134 -20.02 -15.32 -0.45
N ALA A 135 -18.97 -16.06 -0.13
CA ALA A 135 -18.85 -17.49 -0.34
C ALA A 135 -18.83 -18.17 1.03
N GLU A 136 -19.73 -19.14 1.25
CA GLU A 136 -19.54 -20.10 2.34
C GLU A 136 -18.27 -20.90 2.03
N LEU A 137 -17.32 -20.89 2.95
CA LEU A 137 -16.09 -21.65 2.81
C LEU A 137 -16.26 -22.95 3.58
N GLU A 138 -16.01 -24.08 2.91
CA GLU A 138 -15.98 -25.38 3.58
C GLU A 138 -15.03 -25.30 4.78
N ALA A 139 -15.49 -25.74 5.95
CA ALA A 139 -14.64 -25.80 7.12
C ALA A 139 -13.44 -26.69 6.76
N ALA A 140 -12.22 -26.15 6.91
CA ALA A 140 -11.02 -26.95 6.72
C ALA A 140 -11.14 -28.18 7.63
N GLU A 141 -11.20 -29.38 7.03
CA GLU A 141 -11.28 -30.62 7.78
C GLU A 141 -10.13 -30.66 8.78
N ALA A 142 -10.47 -30.84 10.07
CA ALA A 142 -9.55 -30.81 11.20
C ALA A 142 -8.58 -32.00 11.23
#